data_AF-A0A095Z4F9-F1
#
_entry.id   AF-A0A095Z4F9-F1
#
_cell.length_a   1.000
_cell.length_b   1.000
_cell.length_c   1.000
_cell.angle_alpha   90.00
_cell.angle_beta   90.00
_cell.angle_gamma   90.00
#
_symmetry.space_group_name_H-M   'P 1'
#
loop_
_entity.id
_entity.type
_entity.pdbx_description
1 polymer ?
#
loop_
_entity_poly.entity_id
_entity_poly.type
_entity_poly.pdbx_seq_one_letter_code
_entity_poly.pdbx_strand_id
1 'polypeptide(L)'
;MTYKLAKDTKDFRKFVRDFSEEKLRPLASYMQEAFPKEVLKEIGEAGLLSIPFEEKFGGAGLSFENYAIAIEELARINSGLASLVIAHTSLATWPINAFGNDKQKEKYLKLFLDGKNLAGLGHYEEDEEIKTTATDEGDYFLLNGKKILVTNARLANYYLITALTNPRDKENGLSLFILDKDCPGLSFSKTYDNLGSRSAITGDLILKDARVPKENLLGELNKGVTYMEEIFEASNLATAALALGLGDASCEASQAYLQSGLKSFKARKAAKVNRPILASMATDLKAAQMMVRDAALKMDAKAEFYGKDTSMAKLFASRLAEDLTSKALDMCGGISSQATDLETLYRDAKVCQIYDGSSDLMKEMIATYILDKKEVKKATKAEDAVKKEPVKVEERKKEVFVGDVRKAVKNVVAALLADGIKLKKDPVDLEGPVDSCERVVAVGMGLGDKQNLEMVKELAKLTGSVLGASRPAAQVRHYVSDDHYIGVSGKKFAGELYFGIGISGALQHLKGIEAARKVVVINNDEGAQFFKNCDYGIVGDFTEVLPILIEEIKNL
;
A
#
# COMPACT_ATOMS: atom_id res chain seq x y z
N MET A 1 -30.54 -16.20 -1.44
CA MET A 1 -31.49 -15.08 -1.60
C MET A 1 -31.00 -14.18 -2.72
N THR A 2 -31.57 -14.29 -3.92
CA THR A 2 -30.89 -13.87 -5.15
C THR A 2 -31.20 -12.42 -5.52
N TYR A 3 -30.17 -11.64 -5.85
CA TYR A 3 -30.33 -10.51 -6.77
C TYR A 3 -30.91 -11.09 -8.06
N LYS A 4 -31.96 -10.49 -8.63
CA LYS A 4 -32.62 -11.07 -9.80
C LYS A 4 -31.74 -10.84 -11.01
N LEU A 5 -30.79 -11.73 -11.22
CA LEU A 5 -29.98 -11.79 -12.42
C LEU A 5 -30.89 -12.01 -13.64
N ALA A 6 -30.54 -11.40 -14.76
CA ALA A 6 -31.09 -11.78 -16.05
C ALA A 6 -30.87 -13.29 -16.29
N LYS A 7 -31.73 -13.91 -17.10
CA LYS A 7 -31.68 -15.36 -17.33
C LYS A 7 -30.29 -15.78 -17.83
N ASP A 8 -29.77 -15.08 -18.83
CA ASP A 8 -28.48 -15.41 -19.45
C ASP A 8 -27.33 -15.24 -18.45
N THR A 9 -27.34 -14.17 -17.64
CA THR A 9 -26.37 -13.96 -16.54
C THR A 9 -26.45 -15.06 -15.48
N LYS A 10 -27.65 -15.54 -15.16
CA LYS A 10 -27.86 -16.65 -14.21
C LYS A 10 -27.34 -17.98 -14.78
N ASP A 11 -27.60 -18.26 -16.05
CA ASP A 11 -27.14 -19.47 -16.73
C ASP A 11 -25.60 -19.46 -16.86
N PHE A 12 -25.01 -18.30 -17.16
CA PHE A 12 -23.56 -18.09 -17.13
C PHE A 12 -22.97 -18.33 -15.74
N ARG A 13 -23.54 -17.75 -14.68
CA ARG A 13 -23.10 -18.01 -13.31
C ARG A 13 -23.10 -19.51 -13.00
N LYS A 14 -24.17 -20.21 -13.39
CA LYS A 14 -24.30 -21.66 -13.17
C LYS A 14 -23.18 -22.40 -13.91
N PHE A 15 -22.91 -22.06 -15.17
CA PHE A 15 -21.83 -22.65 -15.94
C PHE A 15 -20.47 -22.49 -15.24
N VAL A 16 -20.09 -21.26 -14.84
CA VAL A 16 -18.81 -21.04 -14.17
C VAL A 16 -18.76 -21.77 -12.84
N ARG A 17 -19.86 -21.79 -12.08
CA ARG A 17 -19.92 -22.51 -10.81
C ARG A 17 -19.72 -24.01 -10.97
N ASP A 18 -20.43 -24.64 -11.90
CA ASP A 18 -20.31 -26.07 -12.18
C ASP A 18 -18.88 -26.40 -12.65
N PHE A 19 -18.34 -25.60 -13.58
CA PHE A 19 -16.96 -25.74 -14.05
C PHE A 19 -15.94 -25.64 -12.91
N SER A 20 -16.08 -24.63 -12.05
CA SER A 20 -15.19 -24.42 -10.90
C SER A 20 -15.25 -25.58 -9.89
N GLU A 21 -16.44 -26.12 -9.63
CA GLU A 21 -16.62 -27.29 -8.78
C GLU A 21 -16.01 -28.56 -9.37
N GLU A 22 -16.21 -28.82 -10.66
CA GLU A 22 -15.79 -30.07 -11.30
C GLU A 22 -14.30 -30.07 -11.65
N LYS A 23 -13.79 -28.95 -12.16
CA LYS A 23 -12.44 -28.85 -12.74
C LYS A 23 -11.41 -28.26 -11.79
N LEU A 24 -11.82 -27.26 -10.99
CA LEU A 24 -10.87 -26.47 -10.19
C LEU A 24 -10.79 -26.92 -8.75
N ARG A 25 -11.93 -27.25 -8.11
CA ARG A 25 -11.95 -27.69 -6.70
C ARG A 25 -11.02 -28.87 -6.42
N PRO A 26 -10.94 -29.93 -7.25
CA PRO A 26 -10.02 -31.04 -7.01
C PRO A 26 -8.54 -30.63 -6.97
N LEU A 27 -8.19 -29.50 -7.58
CA LEU A 27 -6.82 -28.98 -7.68
C LEU A 27 -6.53 -27.86 -6.67
N ALA A 28 -7.54 -27.37 -5.94
CA ALA A 28 -7.45 -26.13 -5.15
C ALA A 28 -6.37 -26.17 -4.07
N SER A 29 -6.23 -27.29 -3.34
CA SER A 29 -5.18 -27.46 -2.33
C SER A 29 -3.79 -27.55 -2.96
N TYR A 30 -3.65 -28.25 -4.08
CA TYR A 30 -2.37 -28.36 -4.79
C TYR A 30 -1.90 -27.02 -5.36
N MET A 31 -2.83 -26.21 -5.87
CA MET A 31 -2.54 -24.84 -6.34
C MET A 31 -1.87 -23.96 -5.27
N GLN A 32 -2.15 -24.18 -3.99
CA GLN A 32 -1.55 -23.41 -2.89
C GLN A 32 -0.04 -23.71 -2.72
N GLU A 33 0.43 -24.87 -3.19
CA GLU A 33 1.83 -25.28 -3.14
C GLU A 33 2.56 -25.02 -4.46
N ALA A 34 1.91 -25.36 -5.58
CA ALA A 34 2.43 -25.17 -6.91
C ALA A 34 1.30 -24.94 -7.92
N PHE A 35 1.42 -23.90 -8.75
CA PHE A 35 0.40 -23.58 -9.74
C PHE A 35 0.49 -24.52 -10.97
N PRO A 36 -0.55 -25.35 -11.26
CA PRO A 36 -0.53 -26.26 -12.42
C PRO A 36 -0.77 -25.51 -13.72
N LYS A 37 0.04 -25.79 -14.75
CA LYS A 37 -0.13 -25.14 -16.06
C LYS A 37 -1.43 -25.56 -16.75
N GLU A 38 -1.93 -26.76 -16.45
CA GLU A 38 -3.16 -27.33 -16.99
C GLU A 38 -4.38 -26.50 -16.60
N VAL A 39 -4.35 -25.87 -15.41
CA VAL A 39 -5.43 -24.97 -14.96
C VAL A 39 -5.58 -23.78 -15.90
N LEU A 40 -4.47 -23.22 -16.43
CA LEU A 40 -4.52 -22.10 -17.38
C LEU A 40 -5.20 -22.49 -18.68
N LYS A 41 -4.91 -23.70 -19.16
CA LYS A 41 -5.53 -24.24 -20.35
C LYS A 41 -7.03 -24.42 -20.13
N GLU A 42 -7.45 -25.03 -19.02
CA GLU A 42 -8.86 -25.26 -18.72
C GLU A 42 -9.65 -23.94 -18.60
N ILE A 43 -9.13 -22.92 -17.89
CA ILE A 43 -9.83 -21.62 -17.78
C ILE A 43 -9.83 -20.84 -19.10
N GLY A 44 -8.80 -21.00 -19.94
CA GLY A 44 -8.72 -20.42 -21.28
C GLY A 44 -9.73 -21.04 -22.24
N GLU A 45 -9.79 -22.37 -22.30
CA GLU A 45 -10.77 -23.13 -23.10
C GLU A 45 -12.21 -22.89 -22.64
N ALA A 46 -12.43 -22.65 -21.35
CA ALA A 46 -13.72 -22.25 -20.80
C ALA A 46 -14.10 -20.77 -21.10
N GLY A 47 -13.20 -20.01 -21.73
CA GLY A 47 -13.42 -18.61 -22.13
C GLY A 47 -13.32 -17.58 -20.99
N LEU A 48 -12.87 -17.97 -19.79
CA LEU A 48 -12.89 -17.12 -18.59
C LEU A 48 -11.90 -15.95 -18.65
N LEU A 49 -10.86 -16.06 -19.49
CA LEU A 49 -9.88 -14.99 -19.73
C LEU A 49 -10.34 -14.00 -20.81
N SER A 50 -11.44 -14.30 -21.50
CA SER A 50 -11.88 -13.58 -22.71
C SER A 50 -13.16 -12.76 -22.52
N ILE A 51 -13.72 -12.78 -21.30
CA ILE A 51 -15.07 -12.30 -20.98
C ILE A 51 -15.34 -10.87 -21.49
N PRO A 52 -14.59 -9.82 -21.07
CA PRO A 52 -14.93 -8.44 -21.41
C PRO A 52 -14.44 -7.99 -22.79
N PHE A 53 -13.86 -8.88 -23.60
CA PHE A 53 -13.25 -8.53 -24.87
C PHE A 53 -14.21 -8.73 -26.04
N GLU A 54 -14.11 -7.87 -27.05
CA GLU A 54 -14.96 -7.93 -28.24
C GLU A 54 -14.70 -9.20 -29.07
N GLU A 55 -15.76 -9.79 -29.62
CA GLU A 55 -15.70 -11.00 -30.45
C GLU A 55 -14.76 -10.87 -31.65
N LYS A 56 -14.65 -9.66 -32.25
CA LYS A 56 -13.77 -9.40 -33.40
C LYS A 56 -12.29 -9.67 -33.11
N PHE A 57 -11.89 -9.65 -31.84
CA PHE A 57 -10.53 -9.96 -31.39
C PHE A 57 -10.40 -11.36 -30.77
N GLY A 58 -11.47 -12.18 -30.85
CA GLY A 58 -11.54 -13.51 -30.23
C GLY A 58 -12.04 -13.51 -28.79
N GLY A 59 -12.66 -12.41 -28.33
CA GLY A 59 -13.27 -12.31 -27.01
C GLY A 59 -14.66 -12.95 -26.93
N ALA A 60 -15.17 -13.11 -25.71
CA ALA A 60 -16.52 -13.66 -25.49
C ALA A 60 -17.63 -12.60 -25.61
N GLY A 61 -17.29 -11.31 -25.68
CA GLY A 61 -18.27 -10.22 -25.83
C GLY A 61 -19.24 -10.06 -24.65
N LEU A 62 -18.86 -10.54 -23.46
CA LEU A 62 -19.71 -10.54 -22.27
C LEU A 62 -19.47 -9.30 -21.40
N SER A 63 -20.44 -9.02 -20.54
CA SER A 63 -20.46 -7.83 -19.69
C SER A 63 -19.45 -7.87 -18.53
N PHE A 64 -19.15 -6.71 -17.94
CA PHE A 64 -18.44 -6.60 -16.67
C PHE A 64 -19.22 -7.25 -15.52
N GLU A 65 -20.56 -7.28 -15.59
CA GLU A 65 -21.36 -8.11 -14.65
C GLU A 65 -21.01 -9.59 -14.76
N ASN A 66 -20.90 -10.14 -15.98
CA ASN A 66 -20.46 -11.51 -16.21
C ASN A 66 -19.02 -11.71 -15.71
N TYR A 67 -18.14 -10.75 -15.96
CA TYR A 67 -16.75 -10.83 -15.48
C TYR A 67 -16.67 -10.87 -13.95
N ALA A 68 -17.37 -9.98 -13.25
CA ALA A 68 -17.45 -9.99 -11.79
C ALA A 68 -18.00 -11.34 -11.26
N ILE A 69 -19.03 -11.89 -11.89
CA ILE A 69 -19.58 -13.21 -11.54
C ILE A 69 -18.54 -14.33 -11.71
N ALA A 70 -17.78 -14.31 -12.80
CA ALA A 70 -16.74 -15.32 -13.02
C ALA A 70 -15.67 -15.26 -11.93
N ILE A 71 -15.21 -14.05 -11.58
CA ILE A 71 -14.23 -13.85 -10.50
C ILE A 71 -14.78 -14.31 -9.14
N GLU A 72 -16.06 -14.01 -8.83
CA GLU A 72 -16.73 -14.46 -7.62
C GLU A 72 -16.74 -16.00 -7.51
N GLU A 73 -17.15 -16.69 -8.57
CA GLU A 73 -17.23 -18.17 -8.57
C GLU A 73 -15.85 -18.85 -8.59
N LEU A 74 -14.83 -18.22 -9.18
CA LEU A 74 -13.44 -18.67 -9.08
C LEU A 74 -12.89 -18.49 -7.65
N ALA A 75 -13.12 -17.32 -7.05
CA ALA A 75 -12.62 -17.00 -5.71
C ALA A 75 -13.25 -17.87 -4.61
N ARG A 76 -14.49 -18.35 -4.84
CA ARG A 76 -15.15 -19.34 -3.97
C ARG A 76 -14.38 -20.66 -3.87
N ILE A 77 -13.57 -20.98 -4.88
CA ILE A 77 -12.72 -22.17 -4.92
C ILE A 77 -11.28 -21.85 -4.54
N ASN A 78 -10.69 -20.82 -5.16
CA ASN A 78 -9.28 -20.48 -4.98
C ASN A 78 -9.03 -19.00 -5.28
N SER A 79 -8.71 -18.22 -4.24
CA SER A 79 -8.49 -16.77 -4.38
C SER A 79 -7.28 -16.41 -5.26
N GLY A 80 -6.20 -17.20 -5.22
CA GLY A 80 -5.01 -16.88 -6.00
C GLY A 80 -5.19 -17.16 -7.48
N LEU A 81 -6.01 -18.14 -7.86
CA LEU A 81 -6.46 -18.32 -9.25
C LEU A 81 -7.31 -17.14 -9.70
N ALA A 82 -8.28 -16.70 -8.88
CA ALA A 82 -9.05 -15.50 -9.19
C ALA A 82 -8.14 -14.27 -9.34
N SER A 83 -7.19 -14.07 -8.43
CA SER A 83 -6.18 -13.00 -8.49
C SER A 83 -5.32 -13.07 -9.75
N LEU A 84 -4.92 -14.26 -10.18
CA LEU A 84 -4.21 -14.47 -11.45
C LEU A 84 -5.05 -13.98 -12.64
N VAL A 85 -6.34 -14.30 -12.66
CA VAL A 85 -7.27 -13.86 -13.71
C VAL A 85 -7.48 -12.34 -13.65
N ILE A 86 -7.54 -11.73 -12.47
CA ILE A 86 -7.60 -10.26 -12.31
C ILE A 86 -6.33 -9.61 -12.87
N ALA A 87 -5.16 -10.09 -12.47
CA ALA A 87 -3.87 -9.55 -12.92
C ALA A 87 -3.69 -9.68 -14.43
N HIS A 88 -4.14 -10.79 -15.02
CA HIS A 88 -4.14 -10.97 -16.47
C HIS A 88 -5.17 -10.07 -17.16
N THR A 89 -6.43 -10.13 -16.74
CA THR A 89 -7.56 -9.54 -17.46
C THR A 89 -7.65 -8.04 -17.20
N SER A 90 -7.87 -7.64 -15.94
CA SER A 90 -8.12 -6.23 -15.57
C SER A 90 -6.85 -5.38 -15.62
N LEU A 91 -5.74 -5.90 -15.09
CA LEU A 91 -4.54 -5.08 -14.86
C LEU A 91 -3.59 -5.02 -16.07
N ALA A 92 -3.62 -6.01 -16.97
CA ALA A 92 -2.63 -6.13 -18.03
C ALA A 92 -3.21 -6.17 -19.45
N THR A 93 -4.23 -6.99 -19.72
CA THR A 93 -4.76 -7.17 -21.09
C THR A 93 -5.91 -6.24 -21.45
N TRP A 94 -6.81 -5.92 -20.51
CA TRP A 94 -7.82 -4.87 -20.68
C TRP A 94 -7.21 -3.49 -21.03
N PRO A 95 -6.12 -3.01 -20.41
CA PRO A 95 -5.44 -1.79 -20.82
C PRO A 95 -5.02 -1.80 -22.30
N ILE A 96 -4.58 -2.94 -22.83
CA ILE A 96 -4.22 -3.08 -24.25
C ILE A 96 -5.46 -2.91 -25.13
N ASN A 97 -6.60 -3.47 -24.71
CA ASN A 97 -7.87 -3.29 -25.40
C ASN A 97 -8.37 -1.84 -25.32
N ALA A 98 -8.20 -1.17 -24.18
CA ALA A 98 -8.66 0.20 -23.96
C ALA A 98 -7.79 1.24 -24.68
N PHE A 99 -6.46 1.16 -24.52
CA PHE A 99 -5.54 2.23 -24.92
C PHE A 99 -4.63 1.86 -26.10
N GLY A 100 -4.62 0.59 -26.52
CA GLY A 100 -3.81 0.14 -27.64
C GLY A 100 -4.29 0.70 -28.97
N ASN A 101 -3.38 0.87 -29.92
CA ASN A 101 -3.77 1.10 -31.31
C ASN A 101 -4.19 -0.22 -31.98
N ASP A 102 -4.79 -0.16 -33.17
CA ASP A 102 -5.32 -1.35 -33.86
C ASP A 102 -4.26 -2.43 -34.08
N LYS A 103 -3.03 -2.05 -34.44
CA LYS A 103 -1.92 -3.01 -34.62
C LYS A 103 -1.56 -3.73 -33.32
N GLN A 104 -1.54 -2.99 -32.20
CA GLN A 104 -1.29 -3.58 -30.88
C GLN A 104 -2.44 -4.51 -30.48
N LYS A 105 -3.71 -4.12 -30.68
CA LYS A 105 -4.86 -4.96 -30.37
C LYS A 105 -4.85 -6.27 -31.17
N GLU A 106 -4.64 -6.19 -32.49
CA GLU A 106 -4.54 -7.37 -33.36
C GLU A 106 -3.34 -8.27 -33.05
N LYS A 107 -2.21 -7.67 -32.65
CA LYS A 107 -1.00 -8.40 -32.27
C LYS A 107 -1.18 -9.12 -30.93
N TYR A 108 -1.62 -8.40 -29.92
CA TYR A 108 -1.53 -8.82 -28.52
C TYR A 108 -2.79 -9.49 -28.00
N LEU A 109 -4.00 -8.99 -28.28
CA LEU A 109 -5.22 -9.53 -27.65
C LEU A 109 -5.36 -11.03 -27.96
N LYS A 110 -5.20 -11.43 -29.22
CA LYS A 110 -5.27 -12.85 -29.63
C LYS A 110 -4.28 -13.79 -28.93
N LEU A 111 -3.20 -13.26 -28.33
CA LEU A 111 -2.21 -14.07 -27.60
C LEU A 111 -2.70 -14.46 -26.20
N PHE A 112 -3.65 -13.69 -25.66
CA PHE A 112 -4.04 -13.75 -24.26
C PHE A 112 -5.38 -14.46 -24.04
N LEU A 113 -6.33 -14.31 -24.96
CA LEU A 113 -7.71 -14.73 -24.73
C LEU A 113 -7.90 -16.26 -24.65
N ASP A 114 -6.98 -17.04 -25.20
CA ASP A 114 -7.06 -18.52 -25.23
C ASP A 114 -6.31 -19.22 -24.07
N GLY A 115 -5.70 -18.44 -23.17
CA GLY A 115 -4.96 -18.97 -22.00
C GLY A 115 -3.58 -19.55 -22.30
N LYS A 116 -3.05 -19.41 -23.53
CA LYS A 116 -1.66 -19.83 -23.84
C LYS A 116 -0.60 -18.89 -23.28
N ASN A 117 -0.91 -17.59 -23.22
CA ASN A 117 -0.02 -16.59 -22.65
C ASN A 117 -0.70 -15.86 -21.51
N LEU A 118 0.06 -15.64 -20.45
CA LEU A 118 -0.36 -14.82 -19.33
C LEU A 118 0.30 -13.45 -19.36
N ALA A 119 -0.31 -12.53 -18.63
CA ALA A 119 0.16 -11.17 -18.49
C ALA A 119 0.14 -10.75 -17.02
N GLY A 120 0.99 -9.80 -16.65
CA GLY A 120 1.01 -9.18 -15.33
C GLY A 120 1.30 -7.68 -15.42
N LEU A 121 1.12 -6.95 -14.32
CA LEU A 121 1.35 -5.52 -14.23
C LEU A 121 2.49 -5.22 -13.25
N GLY A 122 3.54 -4.55 -13.73
CA GLY A 122 4.62 -4.00 -12.93
C GLY A 122 4.44 -2.51 -12.69
N HIS A 123 3.78 -2.16 -11.58
CA HIS A 123 3.51 -0.77 -11.20
C HIS A 123 4.27 -0.33 -9.94
N TYR A 124 4.08 -1.04 -8.83
CA TYR A 124 4.61 -0.69 -7.51
C TYR A 124 6.13 -0.83 -7.39
N GLU A 125 6.72 -0.02 -6.51
CA GLU A 125 8.16 -0.01 -6.19
C GLU A 125 8.36 0.03 -4.66
N GLU A 126 9.60 -0.15 -4.17
CA GLU A 126 9.89 -0.14 -2.72
C GLU A 126 9.65 1.22 -2.07
N ASP A 127 9.83 2.29 -2.85
CA ASP A 127 9.50 3.65 -2.46
C ASP A 127 8.07 4.00 -2.87
N GLU A 128 7.44 4.95 -2.17
CA GLU A 128 6.09 5.43 -2.51
C GLU A 128 6.02 6.06 -3.92
N GLU A 129 7.15 6.62 -4.37
CA GLU A 129 7.28 7.20 -5.71
C GLU A 129 7.89 6.22 -6.70
N ILE A 130 7.33 6.17 -7.91
CA ILE A 130 7.91 5.45 -9.05
C ILE A 130 9.27 6.05 -9.41
N LYS A 131 10.31 5.20 -9.50
CA LYS A 131 11.67 5.56 -9.91
C LYS A 131 12.12 4.84 -11.18
N THR A 132 11.43 3.78 -11.60
CA THR A 132 11.72 3.09 -12.88
C THR A 132 11.66 4.10 -14.03
N THR A 133 12.71 4.14 -14.86
CA THR A 133 12.82 5.06 -16.00
C THR A 133 12.71 4.32 -17.33
N ALA A 134 12.31 5.06 -18.37
CA ALA A 134 12.36 4.62 -19.76
C ALA A 134 13.00 5.74 -20.61
N THR A 135 14.23 5.51 -21.08
CA THR A 135 14.97 6.48 -21.91
C THR A 135 14.73 6.17 -23.39
N ASP A 136 14.38 7.17 -24.20
CA ASP A 136 14.22 7.01 -25.66
C ASP A 136 15.60 6.92 -26.33
N GLU A 137 15.88 5.79 -26.98
CA GLU A 137 17.13 5.51 -27.71
C GLU A 137 16.90 5.47 -29.24
N GLY A 138 15.76 5.99 -29.72
CA GLY A 138 15.43 6.06 -31.14
C GLY A 138 14.41 5.01 -31.55
N ASP A 139 14.84 3.78 -31.79
CA ASP A 139 13.99 2.64 -32.21
C ASP A 139 13.44 1.82 -31.03
N TYR A 140 13.99 2.00 -29.83
CA TYR A 140 13.52 1.39 -28.59
C TYR A 140 13.59 2.36 -27.40
N PHE A 141 12.90 2.01 -26.32
CA PHE A 141 13.09 2.56 -24.98
C PHE A 141 13.97 1.64 -24.14
N LEU A 142 14.88 2.22 -23.38
CA LEU A 142 15.72 1.52 -22.42
C LEU A 142 15.15 1.66 -21.01
N LEU A 143 14.64 0.56 -20.45
CA LEU A 143 14.00 0.53 -19.14
C LEU A 143 14.99 0.08 -18.04
N ASN A 144 15.01 0.83 -16.95
CA ASN A 144 15.83 0.55 -15.78
C ASN A 144 15.04 0.78 -14.48
N GLY A 145 15.00 -0.22 -13.61
CA GLY A 145 14.27 -0.13 -12.34
C GLY A 145 13.91 -1.48 -11.75
N LYS A 146 13.05 -1.45 -10.72
CA LYS A 146 12.56 -2.64 -10.03
C LYS A 146 11.08 -2.48 -9.72
N LYS A 147 10.26 -3.42 -10.21
CA LYS A 147 8.84 -3.51 -9.84
C LYS A 147 8.65 -4.61 -8.83
N ILE A 148 7.93 -4.32 -7.76
CA ILE A 148 7.72 -5.26 -6.65
C ILE A 148 6.30 -5.81 -6.63
N LEU A 149 6.13 -6.94 -5.96
CA LEU A 149 4.81 -7.53 -5.68
C LEU A 149 3.98 -7.77 -6.95
N VAL A 150 4.62 -8.13 -8.05
CA VAL A 150 3.95 -8.35 -9.33
C VAL A 150 3.30 -9.73 -9.35
N THR A 151 1.97 -9.75 -9.35
CA THR A 151 1.21 -10.98 -9.61
C THR A 151 1.50 -11.48 -11.02
N ASN A 152 1.68 -12.79 -11.14
CA ASN A 152 2.11 -13.51 -12.35
C ASN A 152 3.59 -13.33 -12.73
N ALA A 153 4.44 -12.72 -11.88
CA ALA A 153 5.84 -12.38 -12.20
C ALA A 153 6.65 -13.49 -12.89
N ARG A 154 6.54 -14.75 -12.47
CA ARG A 154 7.30 -15.86 -13.12
C ARG A 154 6.46 -16.71 -14.06
N LEU A 155 5.14 -16.55 -14.03
CA LEU A 155 4.20 -17.30 -14.85
C LEU A 155 3.91 -16.60 -16.18
N ALA A 156 3.80 -15.27 -16.18
CA ALA A 156 3.43 -14.50 -17.35
C ALA A 156 4.49 -14.54 -18.46
N ASN A 157 4.01 -14.30 -19.68
CA ASN A 157 4.78 -14.17 -20.91
C ASN A 157 4.95 -12.70 -21.28
N TYR A 158 4.06 -11.83 -20.80
CA TYR A 158 4.09 -10.40 -21.06
C TYR A 158 3.83 -9.60 -19.78
N TYR A 159 4.38 -8.40 -19.72
CA TYR A 159 4.20 -7.49 -18.59
C TYR A 159 3.84 -6.11 -19.11
N LEU A 160 2.81 -5.51 -18.52
CA LEU A 160 2.60 -4.09 -18.63
C LEU A 160 3.43 -3.40 -17.56
N ILE A 161 4.36 -2.54 -17.96
CA ILE A 161 5.29 -1.86 -17.05
C ILE A 161 5.03 -0.37 -17.05
N THR A 162 4.93 0.22 -15.85
CA THR A 162 4.93 1.67 -15.71
C THR A 162 6.36 2.19 -15.58
N ALA A 163 6.73 3.22 -16.32
CA ALA A 163 8.05 3.83 -16.22
C ALA A 163 8.00 5.33 -16.53
N LEU A 164 8.86 6.09 -15.87
CA LEU A 164 9.04 7.52 -16.08
C LEU A 164 9.80 7.77 -17.37
N THR A 165 9.12 8.36 -18.35
CA THR A 165 9.70 8.90 -19.58
C THR A 165 10.10 10.37 -19.42
N ASN A 166 9.53 11.07 -18.43
CA ASN A 166 9.99 12.39 -18.00
C ASN A 166 10.20 12.43 -16.48
N PRO A 167 11.41 12.10 -15.98
CA PRO A 167 11.68 12.09 -14.54
C PRO A 167 11.61 13.47 -13.85
N ARG A 168 11.61 14.57 -14.62
CA ARG A 168 11.54 15.94 -14.08
C ARG A 168 10.12 16.40 -13.76
N ASP A 169 9.12 15.77 -14.39
CA ASP A 169 7.70 16.03 -14.16
C ASP A 169 7.05 14.69 -13.83
N LYS A 170 7.26 14.20 -12.61
CA LYS A 170 6.79 12.86 -12.22
C LYS A 170 5.27 12.74 -12.27
N GLU A 171 4.55 13.84 -11.99
CA GLU A 171 3.09 13.88 -12.00
C GLU A 171 2.52 13.63 -13.41
N ASN A 172 3.23 14.04 -14.45
CA ASN A 172 2.78 13.86 -15.84
C ASN A 172 3.76 13.03 -16.67
N GLY A 173 4.80 12.44 -16.08
CA GLY A 173 5.93 11.86 -16.81
C GLY A 173 5.88 10.34 -16.93
N LEU A 174 4.79 9.72 -16.51
CA LEU A 174 4.62 8.26 -16.50
C LEU A 174 4.10 7.76 -17.85
N SER A 175 4.62 6.63 -18.32
CA SER A 175 4.17 5.93 -19.52
C SER A 175 4.00 4.43 -19.26
N LEU A 176 3.27 3.75 -20.16
CA LEU A 176 3.00 2.32 -20.10
C LEU A 176 3.73 1.57 -21.23
N PHE A 177 4.34 0.44 -20.91
CA PHE A 177 5.13 -0.36 -21.85
C PHE A 177 4.75 -1.83 -21.84
N ILE A 178 4.53 -2.42 -23.02
CA ILE A 178 4.33 -3.86 -23.18
C ILE A 178 5.70 -4.53 -23.30
N LEU A 179 6.07 -5.31 -22.30
CA LEU A 179 7.36 -6.00 -22.20
C LEU A 179 7.17 -7.51 -22.37
N ASP A 180 7.95 -8.12 -23.26
CA ASP A 180 8.02 -9.57 -23.42
C ASP A 180 8.91 -10.17 -22.32
N LYS A 181 8.54 -11.35 -21.79
CA LYS A 181 9.33 -12.08 -20.78
C LYS A 181 10.75 -12.37 -21.24
N ASP A 182 10.94 -12.61 -22.54
CA ASP A 182 12.24 -12.95 -23.11
C ASP A 182 13.08 -11.70 -23.46
N CYS A 183 12.59 -10.50 -23.10
CA CYS A 183 13.35 -9.26 -23.27
C CYS A 183 14.69 -9.33 -22.51
N PRO A 184 15.84 -9.17 -23.22
CA PRO A 184 17.13 -9.06 -22.56
C PRO A 184 17.14 -7.90 -21.57
N GLY A 185 17.60 -8.16 -20.35
CA GLY A 185 17.58 -7.17 -19.26
C GLY A 185 16.43 -7.32 -18.28
N LEU A 186 15.44 -8.17 -18.56
CA LEU A 186 14.43 -8.58 -17.59
C LEU A 186 14.90 -9.80 -16.79
N SER A 187 14.78 -9.73 -15.47
CA SER A 187 14.98 -10.87 -14.56
C SER A 187 13.98 -10.81 -13.40
N PHE A 188 13.91 -11.89 -12.61
CA PHE A 188 12.89 -12.06 -11.57
C PHE A 188 13.52 -12.37 -10.22
N SER A 189 12.91 -11.88 -9.15
CA SER A 189 13.24 -12.34 -7.79
C SER A 189 12.65 -13.73 -7.51
N LYS A 190 12.90 -14.24 -6.30
CA LYS A 190 12.18 -15.42 -5.80
C LYS A 190 10.71 -15.04 -5.55
N THR A 191 9.85 -16.05 -5.64
CA THR A 191 8.43 -15.88 -5.30
C THR A 191 8.26 -15.59 -3.82
N TYR A 192 7.35 -14.68 -3.49
CA TYR A 192 7.02 -14.37 -2.10
C TYR A 192 6.26 -15.52 -1.43
N ASP A 193 6.48 -15.70 -0.12
CA ASP A 193 5.65 -16.56 0.72
C ASP A 193 4.56 -15.69 1.36
N ASN A 194 3.41 -15.62 0.69
CA ASN A 194 2.31 -14.75 1.07
C ASN A 194 1.46 -15.37 2.20
N LEU A 195 0.82 -14.52 3.03
CA LEU A 195 -0.16 -14.96 4.03
C LEU A 195 -1.33 -15.71 3.39
N GLY A 196 -1.95 -15.10 2.37
CA GLY A 196 -3.08 -15.62 1.61
C GLY A 196 -2.86 -15.47 0.11
N SER A 197 -3.76 -16.02 -0.69
CA SER A 197 -3.65 -16.10 -2.15
C SER A 197 -2.31 -16.71 -2.59
N ARG A 198 -1.85 -17.76 -1.91
CA ARG A 198 -0.52 -18.35 -2.13
C ARG A 198 -0.35 -18.97 -3.51
N SER A 199 -1.46 -19.36 -4.13
CA SER A 199 -1.51 -19.79 -5.53
C SER A 199 -1.30 -18.65 -6.54
N ALA A 200 -1.42 -17.38 -6.13
CA ALA A 200 -1.00 -16.25 -6.94
C ALA A 200 0.53 -16.13 -6.89
N ILE A 201 1.19 -16.44 -8.01
CA ILE A 201 2.65 -16.39 -8.10
C ILE A 201 3.12 -14.94 -8.16
N THR A 202 3.47 -14.39 -7.01
CA THR A 202 3.94 -13.01 -6.84
C THR A 202 5.46 -12.95 -6.73
N GLY A 203 6.09 -11.98 -7.40
CA GLY A 203 7.54 -11.75 -7.32
C GLY A 203 7.92 -10.36 -7.84
N ASP A 204 9.21 -10.05 -7.82
CA ASP A 204 9.73 -8.80 -8.36
C ASP A 204 10.19 -8.98 -9.80
N LEU A 205 10.08 -7.91 -10.58
CA LEU A 205 10.66 -7.75 -11.90
C LEU A 205 11.81 -6.77 -11.78
N ILE A 206 12.98 -7.20 -12.25
CA ILE A 206 14.21 -6.41 -12.23
C ILE A 206 14.55 -6.07 -13.67
N LEU A 207 14.56 -4.78 -13.97
CA LEU A 207 14.80 -4.22 -15.29
C LEU A 207 16.19 -3.59 -15.30
N LYS A 208 17.10 -4.18 -16.06
CA LYS A 208 18.45 -3.66 -16.26
C LYS A 208 18.72 -3.56 -17.75
N ASP A 209 18.70 -2.33 -18.26
CA ASP A 209 18.88 -2.04 -19.68
C ASP A 209 17.90 -2.85 -20.57
N ALA A 210 16.67 -3.00 -20.11
CA ALA A 210 15.64 -3.77 -20.81
C ALA A 210 15.17 -2.98 -22.04
N ARG A 211 15.35 -3.56 -23.23
CA ARG A 211 15.05 -2.89 -24.51
C ARG A 211 13.61 -3.17 -24.95
N VAL A 212 12.78 -2.13 -24.91
CA VAL A 212 11.38 -2.19 -25.32
C VAL A 212 11.21 -1.49 -26.68
N PRO A 213 10.77 -2.19 -27.74
CA PRO A 213 10.53 -1.56 -29.04
C PRO A 213 9.58 -0.36 -28.94
N LYS A 214 9.79 0.67 -29.75
CA LYS A 214 9.01 1.91 -29.68
C LYS A 214 7.51 1.68 -29.90
N GLU A 215 7.16 0.69 -30.72
CA GLU A 215 5.77 0.28 -30.96
C GLU A 215 5.10 -0.41 -29.77
N ASN A 216 5.83 -0.73 -28.70
CA ASN A 216 5.30 -1.31 -27.47
C ASN A 216 4.99 -0.25 -26.40
N LEU A 217 5.17 1.04 -26.67
CA LEU A 217 4.54 2.11 -25.89
C LEU A 217 3.02 1.97 -26.01
N LEU A 218 2.33 1.77 -24.89
CA LEU A 218 0.88 1.65 -24.84
C LEU A 218 0.24 3.02 -24.60
N GLY A 219 -0.69 3.39 -25.48
CA GLY A 219 -1.33 4.70 -25.46
C GLY A 219 -0.36 5.83 -25.79
N GLU A 220 -0.65 7.02 -25.27
CA GLU A 220 0.17 8.21 -25.48
C GLU A 220 1.33 8.29 -24.47
N LEU A 221 2.48 8.80 -24.95
CA LEU A 221 3.63 9.12 -24.09
C LEU A 221 3.18 10.09 -23.00
N ASN A 222 3.64 9.88 -21.76
CA ASN A 222 3.37 10.75 -20.61
C ASN A 222 1.88 10.79 -20.16
N LYS A 223 1.05 9.83 -20.60
CA LYS A 223 -0.35 9.68 -20.15
C LYS A 223 -0.60 8.52 -19.18
N GLY A 224 0.48 7.90 -18.70
CA GLY A 224 0.43 6.70 -17.86
C GLY A 224 -0.30 6.88 -16.53
N VAL A 225 -0.30 8.07 -15.91
CA VAL A 225 -1.04 8.31 -14.66
C VAL A 225 -2.55 8.18 -14.90
N THR A 226 -3.07 8.87 -15.91
CA THR A 226 -4.50 8.79 -16.28
C THR A 226 -4.90 7.36 -16.64
N TYR A 227 -4.09 6.66 -17.42
CA TYR A 227 -4.37 5.26 -17.74
C TYR A 227 -4.36 4.37 -16.50
N MET A 228 -3.42 4.57 -15.56
CA MET A 228 -3.38 3.78 -14.33
C MET A 228 -4.60 4.02 -13.43
N GLU A 229 -5.13 5.23 -13.36
CA GLU A 229 -6.39 5.52 -12.65
C GLU A 229 -7.53 4.66 -13.19
N GLU A 230 -7.74 4.65 -14.52
CA GLU A 230 -8.78 3.83 -15.17
C GLU A 230 -8.55 2.32 -14.97
N ILE A 231 -7.29 1.86 -15.04
CA ILE A 231 -6.94 0.45 -14.82
C ILE A 231 -7.28 0.02 -13.40
N PHE A 232 -6.97 0.84 -12.39
CA PHE A 232 -7.30 0.54 -11.00
C PHE A 232 -8.80 0.58 -10.73
N GLU A 233 -9.55 1.50 -11.36
CA GLU A 233 -11.00 1.53 -11.24
C GLU A 233 -11.67 0.26 -11.77
N ALA A 234 -11.18 -0.27 -12.90
CA ALA A 234 -11.59 -1.56 -13.43
C ALA A 234 -11.19 -2.73 -12.52
N SER A 235 -9.96 -2.73 -12.01
CA SER A 235 -9.48 -3.77 -11.09
C SER A 235 -10.25 -3.81 -9.78
N ASN A 236 -10.64 -2.65 -9.24
CA ASN A 236 -11.39 -2.55 -7.99
C ASN A 236 -12.70 -3.35 -8.03
N LEU A 237 -13.42 -3.36 -9.16
CA LEU A 237 -14.60 -4.20 -9.34
C LEU A 237 -14.27 -5.69 -9.20
N ALA A 238 -13.20 -6.13 -9.86
CA ALA A 238 -12.78 -7.51 -9.87
C ALA A 238 -12.31 -7.96 -8.48
N THR A 239 -11.54 -7.13 -7.77
CA THR A 239 -11.12 -7.41 -6.38
C THR A 239 -12.31 -7.43 -5.42
N ALA A 240 -13.31 -6.56 -5.63
CA ALA A 240 -14.56 -6.59 -4.86
C ALA A 240 -15.32 -7.91 -5.07
N ALA A 241 -15.38 -8.40 -6.31
CA ALA A 241 -15.99 -9.68 -6.65
C ALA A 241 -15.21 -10.88 -6.06
N LEU A 242 -13.88 -10.81 -6.03
CA LEU A 242 -13.05 -11.83 -5.38
C LEU A 242 -13.37 -11.91 -3.88
N ALA A 243 -13.37 -10.76 -3.19
CA ALA A 243 -13.72 -10.70 -1.77
C ALA A 243 -15.15 -11.22 -1.51
N LEU A 244 -16.08 -10.89 -2.41
CA LEU A 244 -17.45 -11.38 -2.35
C LEU A 244 -17.53 -12.91 -2.45
N GLY A 245 -16.76 -13.52 -3.37
CA GLY A 245 -16.68 -14.98 -3.52
C GLY A 245 -16.15 -15.69 -2.27
N LEU A 246 -15.16 -15.10 -1.59
CA LEU A 246 -14.64 -15.59 -0.31
C LEU A 246 -15.71 -15.53 0.80
N GLY A 247 -16.47 -14.43 0.85
CA GLY A 247 -17.60 -14.28 1.76
C GLY A 247 -18.72 -15.30 1.50
N ASP A 248 -19.04 -15.57 0.22
CA ASP A 248 -20.04 -16.57 -0.18
C ASP A 248 -19.60 -17.98 0.23
N ALA A 249 -18.34 -18.35 -0.06
CA ALA A 249 -17.76 -19.63 0.36
C ALA A 249 -17.86 -19.84 1.88
N SER A 250 -17.61 -18.78 2.66
CA SER A 250 -17.67 -18.82 4.12
C SER A 250 -19.09 -19.02 4.63
N CYS A 251 -20.07 -18.37 4.01
CA CYS A 251 -21.48 -18.56 4.31
C CYS A 251 -21.94 -19.99 3.96
N GLU A 252 -21.52 -20.52 2.80
CA GLU A 252 -21.84 -21.89 2.37
C GLU A 252 -21.25 -22.93 3.33
N ALA A 253 -19.99 -22.78 3.72
CA ALA A 253 -19.33 -23.66 4.69
C ALA A 253 -20.03 -23.60 6.05
N SER A 254 -20.37 -22.40 6.52
CA SER A 254 -21.10 -22.18 7.76
C SER A 254 -22.49 -22.82 7.75
N GLN A 255 -23.20 -22.69 6.64
CA GLN A 255 -24.50 -23.33 6.43
C GLN A 255 -24.37 -24.86 6.45
N ALA A 256 -23.41 -25.43 5.71
CA ALA A 256 -23.19 -26.87 5.64
C ALA A 256 -22.85 -27.45 7.02
N TYR A 257 -21.98 -26.77 7.78
CA TYR A 257 -21.64 -27.14 9.14
C TYR A 257 -22.88 -27.17 10.04
N LEU A 258 -23.70 -26.11 10.03
CA LEU A 258 -24.91 -26.04 10.84
C LEU A 258 -25.94 -27.10 10.47
N GLN A 259 -26.12 -27.38 9.18
CA GLN A 259 -27.02 -28.43 8.71
C GLN A 259 -26.54 -29.81 9.19
N SER A 260 -25.24 -30.09 9.13
CA SER A 260 -24.67 -31.34 9.64
C SER A 260 -24.90 -31.51 11.16
N GLY A 261 -24.85 -30.40 11.90
CA GLY A 261 -25.06 -30.34 13.35
C GLY A 261 -26.51 -30.55 13.81
N LEU A 262 -27.50 -30.64 12.91
CA LEU A 262 -28.88 -30.93 13.31
C LEU A 262 -29.12 -32.40 13.72
N LYS A 263 -28.13 -33.27 13.49
CA LYS A 263 -28.24 -34.73 13.68
C LYS A 263 -28.22 -35.20 15.14
N SER A 264 -27.72 -34.41 16.09
CA SER A 264 -27.68 -34.77 17.53
C SER A 264 -28.25 -33.67 18.44
N PHE A 265 -28.66 -34.02 19.67
CA PHE A 265 -29.23 -33.04 20.62
C PHE A 265 -28.23 -31.95 21.02
N LYS A 266 -26.97 -32.33 21.33
CA LYS A 266 -25.90 -31.38 21.67
C LYS A 266 -25.59 -30.43 20.51
N ALA A 267 -25.56 -30.96 19.28
CA ALA A 267 -25.28 -30.16 18.09
C ALA A 267 -26.48 -29.26 17.68
N ARG A 268 -27.73 -29.69 17.95
CA ARG A 268 -28.92 -28.81 17.81
C ARG A 268 -28.88 -27.58 18.73
N LYS A 269 -28.33 -27.71 19.95
CA LYS A 269 -28.17 -26.58 20.88
C LYS A 269 -27.15 -25.57 20.36
N ALA A 270 -26.01 -26.02 19.87
CA ALA A 270 -25.01 -25.16 19.22
C ALA A 270 -25.60 -24.49 17.95
N ALA A 271 -26.32 -25.25 17.12
CA ALA A 271 -26.98 -24.71 15.94
C ALA A 271 -28.01 -23.63 16.28
N LYS A 272 -28.71 -23.72 17.41
CA LYS A 272 -29.66 -22.67 17.85
C LYS A 272 -28.96 -21.33 18.14
N VAL A 273 -27.74 -21.36 18.68
CA VAL A 273 -26.95 -20.14 18.97
C VAL A 273 -26.36 -19.54 17.69
N ASN A 274 -25.99 -20.37 16.72
CA ASN A 274 -25.33 -19.91 15.49
C ASN A 274 -26.30 -19.51 14.37
N ARG A 275 -27.59 -19.84 14.46
CA ARG A 275 -28.61 -19.45 13.46
C ARG A 275 -28.72 -17.93 13.24
N PRO A 276 -28.78 -17.09 14.29
CA PRO A 276 -28.76 -15.63 14.12
C PRO A 276 -27.48 -15.13 13.44
N ILE A 277 -26.33 -15.74 13.75
CA ILE A 277 -25.04 -15.38 13.13
C ILE A 277 -25.10 -15.66 11.62
N LEU A 278 -25.54 -16.85 11.21
CA LEU A 278 -25.71 -17.18 9.78
C LEU A 278 -26.71 -16.22 9.09
N ALA A 279 -27.77 -15.82 9.78
CA ALA A 279 -28.74 -14.86 9.23
C ALA A 279 -28.11 -13.47 9.01
N SER A 280 -27.32 -12.97 9.96
CA SER A 280 -26.54 -11.72 9.78
C SER A 280 -25.55 -11.85 8.64
N MET A 281 -24.76 -12.93 8.60
CA MET A 281 -23.80 -13.19 7.52
C MET A 281 -24.46 -13.15 6.14
N ALA A 282 -25.60 -13.83 5.98
CA ALA A 282 -26.34 -13.83 4.72
C ALA A 282 -26.92 -12.45 4.36
N THR A 283 -27.30 -11.65 5.36
CA THR A 283 -27.82 -10.29 5.16
C THR A 283 -26.71 -9.34 4.72
N ASP A 284 -25.56 -9.39 5.38
CA ASP A 284 -24.43 -8.53 5.06
C ASP A 284 -23.84 -8.89 3.69
N LEU A 285 -23.72 -10.20 3.40
CA LEU A 285 -23.29 -10.69 2.07
C LEU A 285 -24.21 -10.17 0.96
N LYS A 286 -25.53 -10.17 1.20
CA LYS A 286 -26.50 -9.64 0.25
C LYS A 286 -26.28 -8.15 -0.05
N ALA A 287 -25.90 -7.36 0.96
CA ALA A 287 -25.57 -5.95 0.75
C ALA A 287 -24.32 -5.78 -0.13
N ALA A 288 -23.26 -6.56 0.12
CA ALA A 288 -22.05 -6.54 -0.72
C ALA A 288 -22.34 -6.97 -2.17
N GLN A 289 -23.15 -8.01 -2.37
CA GLN A 289 -23.60 -8.45 -3.70
C GLN A 289 -24.26 -7.30 -4.46
N MET A 290 -25.11 -6.52 -3.80
CA MET A 290 -25.79 -5.38 -4.45
C MET A 290 -24.80 -4.29 -4.85
N MET A 291 -23.82 -3.96 -4.00
CA MET A 291 -22.81 -2.95 -4.33
C MET A 291 -21.92 -3.38 -5.51
N VAL A 292 -21.46 -4.64 -5.52
CA VAL A 292 -20.63 -5.17 -6.61
C VAL A 292 -21.39 -5.19 -7.92
N ARG A 293 -22.65 -5.65 -7.92
CA ARG A 293 -23.47 -5.70 -9.15
C ARG A 293 -23.85 -4.30 -9.65
N ASP A 294 -24.20 -3.38 -8.77
CA ASP A 294 -24.46 -1.99 -9.16
C ASP A 294 -23.24 -1.34 -9.81
N ALA A 295 -22.04 -1.51 -9.22
CA ALA A 295 -20.80 -1.03 -9.81
C ALA A 295 -20.50 -1.65 -11.18
N ALA A 296 -20.72 -2.97 -11.34
CA ALA A 296 -20.55 -3.65 -12.62
C ALA A 296 -21.48 -3.09 -13.70
N LEU A 297 -22.77 -2.95 -13.40
CA LEU A 297 -23.76 -2.41 -14.35
C LEU A 297 -23.45 -0.97 -14.75
N LYS A 298 -22.94 -0.15 -13.82
CA LYS A 298 -22.49 1.22 -14.13
C LYS A 298 -21.27 1.22 -15.05
N MET A 299 -20.34 0.28 -14.86
CA MET A 299 -19.18 0.12 -15.74
C MET A 299 -19.61 -0.32 -17.15
N ASP A 300 -20.53 -1.29 -17.25
CA ASP A 300 -21.14 -1.72 -18.51
C ASP A 300 -21.85 -0.58 -19.25
N ALA A 301 -22.59 0.25 -18.52
CA ALA A 301 -23.26 1.43 -19.06
C ALA A 301 -22.30 2.60 -19.35
N LYS A 302 -21.00 2.46 -19.04
CA LYS A 302 -20.01 3.54 -19.09
C LYS A 302 -20.49 4.80 -18.36
N ALA A 303 -21.14 4.60 -17.22
CA ALA A 303 -21.67 5.68 -16.41
C ALA A 303 -20.55 6.62 -15.95
N GLU A 304 -20.87 7.91 -15.85
CA GLU A 304 -19.95 8.88 -15.29
C GLU A 304 -19.62 8.51 -13.84
N PHE A 305 -18.33 8.47 -13.49
CA PHE A 305 -17.82 8.20 -12.14
C PHE A 305 -18.06 6.79 -11.57
N TYR A 306 -18.07 5.75 -12.42
CA TYR A 306 -18.11 4.36 -11.91
C TYR A 306 -16.93 4.03 -10.96
N GLY A 307 -15.79 4.74 -11.07
CA GLY A 307 -14.64 4.59 -10.17
C GLY A 307 -14.95 4.80 -8.69
N LYS A 308 -15.91 5.68 -8.36
CA LYS A 308 -16.39 5.85 -6.98
C LYS A 308 -17.09 4.58 -6.48
N ASP A 309 -17.98 4.04 -7.30
CA ASP A 309 -18.80 2.88 -6.95
C ASP A 309 -17.95 1.60 -6.87
N THR A 310 -16.96 1.41 -7.76
CA THR A 310 -16.04 0.28 -7.67
C THR A 310 -15.14 0.38 -6.43
N SER A 311 -14.68 1.58 -6.07
CA SER A 311 -13.91 1.81 -4.84
C SER A 311 -14.73 1.53 -3.57
N MET A 312 -16.00 1.98 -3.53
CA MET A 312 -16.92 1.68 -2.43
C MET A 312 -17.21 0.18 -2.33
N ALA A 313 -17.47 -0.48 -3.46
CA ALA A 313 -17.73 -1.92 -3.52
C ALA A 313 -16.52 -2.71 -3.00
N LYS A 314 -15.29 -2.37 -3.44
CA LYS A 314 -14.07 -3.02 -2.98
C LYS A 314 -13.89 -2.85 -1.47
N LEU A 315 -13.94 -1.61 -0.98
CA LEU A 315 -13.76 -1.29 0.44
C LEU A 315 -14.75 -2.06 1.33
N PHE A 316 -16.02 -2.11 0.93
CA PHE A 316 -17.05 -2.79 1.69
C PHE A 316 -16.88 -4.32 1.63
N ALA A 317 -16.74 -4.88 0.43
CA ALA A 317 -16.64 -6.32 0.23
C ALA A 317 -15.40 -6.92 0.89
N SER A 318 -14.23 -6.25 0.80
CA SER A 318 -12.99 -6.76 1.38
C SER A 318 -13.00 -6.80 2.91
N ARG A 319 -13.64 -5.82 3.56
CA ARG A 319 -13.83 -5.80 5.02
C ARG A 319 -14.83 -6.84 5.47
N LEU A 320 -15.94 -6.93 4.73
CA LEU A 320 -16.95 -7.92 5.01
C LEU A 320 -16.40 -9.34 4.86
N ALA A 321 -15.59 -9.62 3.84
CA ALA A 321 -14.99 -10.93 3.64
C ALA A 321 -14.16 -11.40 4.86
N GLU A 322 -13.33 -10.52 5.45
CA GLU A 322 -12.57 -10.84 6.67
C GLU A 322 -13.51 -11.12 7.85
N ASP A 323 -14.56 -10.32 8.03
CA ASP A 323 -15.54 -10.52 9.09
C ASP A 323 -16.34 -11.83 8.93
N LEU A 324 -16.81 -12.13 7.72
CA LEU A 324 -17.57 -13.36 7.42
C LEU A 324 -16.72 -14.61 7.57
N THR A 325 -15.48 -14.59 7.08
CA THR A 325 -14.53 -15.71 7.22
C THR A 325 -14.16 -15.95 8.68
N SER A 326 -13.94 -14.88 9.46
CA SER A 326 -13.70 -14.95 10.90
C SER A 326 -14.89 -15.58 11.65
N LYS A 327 -16.11 -15.10 11.39
CA LYS A 327 -17.35 -15.69 11.97
C LYS A 327 -17.51 -17.16 11.59
N ALA A 328 -17.17 -17.54 10.36
CA ALA A 328 -17.23 -18.92 9.90
C ALA A 328 -16.26 -19.84 10.66
N LEU A 329 -15.04 -19.36 10.95
CA LEU A 329 -14.08 -20.06 11.80
C LEU A 329 -14.65 -20.27 13.21
N ASP A 330 -15.12 -19.21 13.86
CA ASP A 330 -15.68 -19.29 15.20
C ASP A 330 -16.86 -20.25 15.29
N MET A 331 -17.74 -20.24 14.29
CA MET A 331 -18.89 -21.14 14.22
C MET A 331 -18.49 -22.61 14.13
N CYS A 332 -17.39 -22.91 13.44
CA CYS A 332 -16.89 -24.27 13.25
C CYS A 332 -16.00 -24.73 14.42
N GLY A 333 -15.53 -23.82 15.27
CA GLY A 333 -14.72 -24.12 16.45
C GLY A 333 -13.33 -24.62 16.11
N GLY A 334 -12.60 -25.17 17.09
CA GLY A 334 -11.16 -25.48 16.94
C GLY A 334 -10.76 -26.46 15.83
N ILE A 335 -11.70 -27.11 15.14
CA ILE A 335 -11.37 -27.91 13.95
C ILE A 335 -11.07 -27.03 12.72
N SER A 336 -11.66 -25.83 12.65
CA SER A 336 -11.47 -24.92 11.53
C SER A 336 -10.12 -24.22 11.55
N SER A 337 -9.40 -24.25 12.68
CA SER A 337 -8.01 -23.78 12.78
C SER A 337 -6.97 -24.83 12.34
N GLN A 338 -7.43 -26.03 11.94
CA GLN A 338 -6.60 -27.00 11.24
C GLN A 338 -6.60 -26.70 9.73
N ALA A 339 -5.72 -27.36 8.97
CA ALA A 339 -5.60 -27.24 7.51
C ALA A 339 -6.93 -27.62 6.79
N THR A 340 -7.84 -26.66 6.75
CA THR A 340 -9.19 -26.73 6.19
C THR A 340 -9.40 -25.56 5.25
N ASP A 341 -10.38 -25.64 4.37
CA ASP A 341 -10.70 -24.55 3.46
C ASP A 341 -11.02 -23.24 4.21
N LEU A 342 -11.57 -23.31 5.43
CA LEU A 342 -11.98 -22.13 6.20
C LEU A 342 -10.82 -21.25 6.65
N GLU A 343 -9.70 -21.83 7.14
CA GLU A 343 -8.55 -21.02 7.53
C GLU A 343 -7.88 -20.38 6.30
N THR A 344 -7.89 -21.10 5.18
CA THR A 344 -7.43 -20.58 3.89
C THR A 344 -8.27 -19.39 3.45
N LEU A 345 -9.60 -19.50 3.50
CA LEU A 345 -10.50 -18.38 3.16
C LEU A 345 -10.24 -17.14 4.04
N TYR A 346 -9.98 -17.31 5.34
CA TYR A 346 -9.66 -16.19 6.23
C TYR A 346 -8.33 -15.51 5.86
N ARG A 347 -7.27 -16.29 5.66
CA ARG A 347 -5.97 -15.76 5.21
C ARG A 347 -6.09 -15.00 3.89
N ASP A 348 -6.85 -15.56 2.95
CA ASP A 348 -7.09 -14.98 1.63
C ASP A 348 -7.92 -13.68 1.71
N ALA A 349 -8.95 -13.65 2.57
CA ALA A 349 -9.77 -12.46 2.76
C ALA A 349 -8.97 -11.28 3.32
N LYS A 350 -7.96 -11.53 4.16
CA LYS A 350 -7.14 -10.44 4.71
C LYS A 350 -6.37 -9.68 3.62
N VAL A 351 -5.85 -10.41 2.64
CA VAL A 351 -5.05 -9.82 1.54
C VAL A 351 -5.89 -8.87 0.69
N CYS A 352 -7.21 -9.10 0.60
CA CYS A 352 -8.14 -8.28 -0.17
C CYS A 352 -8.20 -6.80 0.25
N GLN A 353 -7.81 -6.50 1.49
CA GLN A 353 -7.80 -5.13 2.02
C GLN A 353 -6.48 -4.39 1.76
N ILE A 354 -5.49 -5.07 1.18
CA ILE A 354 -4.11 -4.59 1.05
C ILE A 354 -3.75 -4.36 -0.42
N TYR A 355 -3.88 -5.40 -1.26
CA TYR A 355 -3.46 -5.33 -2.67
C TYR A 355 -4.45 -4.55 -3.57
N ASP A 356 -4.04 -4.21 -4.78
CA ASP A 356 -4.81 -3.36 -5.73
C ASP A 356 -5.29 -2.03 -5.10
N GLY A 357 -4.56 -1.52 -4.10
CA GLY A 357 -4.94 -0.36 -3.30
C GLY A 357 -5.49 -0.72 -1.91
N SER A 358 -4.89 -0.16 -0.87
CA SER A 358 -5.29 -0.42 0.52
C SER A 358 -6.70 0.10 0.83
N SER A 359 -7.28 -0.37 1.93
CA SER A 359 -8.54 0.19 2.45
C SER A 359 -8.46 1.70 2.70
N ASP A 360 -7.29 2.24 3.05
CA ASP A 360 -7.13 3.68 3.26
C ASP A 360 -7.05 4.43 1.93
N LEU A 361 -6.35 3.88 0.93
CA LEU A 361 -6.37 4.42 -0.43
C LEU A 361 -7.79 4.44 -1.00
N MET A 362 -8.59 3.39 -0.78
CA MET A 362 -9.99 3.38 -1.22
C MET A 362 -10.81 4.49 -0.58
N LYS A 363 -10.62 4.78 0.72
CA LYS A 363 -11.29 5.91 1.38
C LYS A 363 -10.86 7.23 0.78
N GLU A 364 -9.57 7.40 0.51
CA GLU A 364 -9.03 8.60 -0.12
C GLU A 364 -9.63 8.79 -1.52
N MET A 365 -9.61 7.75 -2.36
CA MET A 365 -10.24 7.77 -3.69
C MET A 365 -11.71 8.17 -3.59
N ILE A 366 -12.49 7.53 -2.71
CA ILE A 366 -13.90 7.87 -2.47
C ILE A 366 -14.04 9.33 -2.05
N ALA A 367 -13.17 9.83 -1.18
CA ALA A 367 -13.18 11.23 -0.76
C ALA A 367 -12.93 12.18 -1.94
N THR A 368 -12.03 11.85 -2.87
CA THR A 368 -11.79 12.69 -4.07
C THR A 368 -13.00 12.83 -4.99
N TYR A 369 -13.92 11.85 -4.94
CA TYR A 369 -15.19 11.89 -5.66
C TYR A 369 -16.29 12.68 -4.94
N ILE A 370 -16.18 12.82 -3.62
CA ILE A 370 -17.17 13.51 -2.78
C ILE A 370 -16.80 14.98 -2.58
N LEU A 371 -15.52 15.26 -2.40
CA LEU A 371 -14.99 16.60 -2.15
C LEU A 371 -14.81 17.38 -3.45
N ASP A 372 -14.99 18.70 -3.39
CA ASP A 372 -14.74 19.58 -4.54
C ASP A 372 -13.22 19.61 -4.83
N LYS A 373 -12.83 19.11 -6.00
CA LYS A 373 -11.44 19.09 -6.49
C LYS A 373 -10.78 20.48 -6.45
N LYS A 374 -11.53 21.58 -6.60
CA LYS A 374 -11.00 22.95 -6.54
C LYS A 374 -10.65 23.35 -5.11
N GLU A 375 -11.52 23.05 -4.15
CA GLU A 375 -11.29 23.37 -2.75
C GLU A 375 -10.20 22.49 -2.15
N VAL A 376 -10.14 21.20 -2.52
CA VAL A 376 -9.02 20.32 -2.16
C VAL A 376 -7.71 20.87 -2.72
N LYS A 377 -7.61 21.14 -4.04
CA LYS A 377 -6.38 21.70 -4.63
C LYS A 377 -5.97 23.04 -4.01
N LYS A 378 -6.93 23.87 -3.59
CA LYS A 378 -6.67 25.15 -2.91
C LYS A 378 -6.14 24.93 -1.50
N ALA A 379 -6.66 23.95 -0.76
CA ALA A 379 -6.16 23.55 0.55
C ALA A 379 -4.78 22.88 0.45
N THR A 380 -4.56 21.97 -0.50
CA THR A 380 -3.26 21.31 -0.71
C THR A 380 -2.20 22.31 -1.15
N LYS A 381 -2.53 23.25 -2.06
CA LYS A 381 -1.61 24.35 -2.41
C LYS A 381 -1.32 25.29 -1.24
N ALA A 382 -2.28 25.48 -0.33
CA ALA A 382 -2.03 26.25 0.88
C ALA A 382 -1.10 25.50 1.84
N GLU A 383 -1.20 24.17 1.95
CA GLU A 383 -0.25 23.34 2.70
C GLU A 383 1.13 23.25 2.04
N ASP A 384 1.21 23.05 0.72
CA ASP A 384 2.48 22.98 -0.01
C ASP A 384 3.16 24.36 -0.12
N ALA A 385 2.40 25.45 -0.11
CA ALA A 385 2.96 26.80 0.06
C ALA A 385 3.50 27.04 1.49
N VAL A 386 3.08 26.23 2.46
CA VAL A 386 3.62 26.22 3.83
C VAL A 386 4.78 25.22 3.96
N LYS A 387 4.87 24.20 3.10
CA LYS A 387 6.08 23.36 2.96
C LYS A 387 7.22 24.19 2.36
N LYS A 388 8.15 24.60 3.22
CA LYS A 388 9.41 25.21 2.78
C LYS A 388 10.13 24.29 1.81
N GLU A 389 10.78 24.89 0.80
CA GLU A 389 11.68 24.16 -0.11
C GLU A 389 12.59 23.22 0.68
N PRO A 390 12.83 21.98 0.19
CA PRO A 390 13.71 21.04 0.88
C PRO A 390 15.08 21.69 1.07
N VAL A 391 15.40 22.00 2.32
CA VAL A 391 16.68 22.60 2.70
C VAL A 391 17.76 21.56 2.41
N LYS A 392 18.74 21.88 1.56
CA LYS A 392 19.92 21.04 1.34
C LYS A 392 20.63 20.82 2.69
N VAL A 393 20.56 19.60 3.20
CA VAL A 393 21.35 19.17 4.36
C VAL A 393 22.76 18.86 3.87
N GLU A 394 23.72 19.70 4.24
CA GLU A 394 25.15 19.44 4.03
C GLU A 394 25.62 18.27 4.92
N GLU A 395 26.81 17.71 4.65
CA GLU A 395 27.36 16.66 5.51
C GLU A 395 27.52 17.16 6.95
N ARG A 396 27.06 16.35 7.92
CA ARG A 396 27.12 16.67 9.36
C ARG A 396 28.55 16.96 9.79
N LYS A 397 28.78 18.08 10.48
CA LYS A 397 30.11 18.51 10.94
C LYS A 397 30.77 17.57 11.96
N LYS A 398 29.96 16.89 12.80
CA LYS A 398 30.42 15.92 13.82
C LYS A 398 31.46 16.52 14.79
N GLU A 399 31.35 17.81 15.10
CA GLU A 399 32.23 18.48 16.06
C GLU A 399 31.72 18.25 17.49
N VAL A 400 32.41 17.39 18.23
CA VAL A 400 32.03 17.02 19.60
C VAL A 400 33.02 17.62 20.60
N PHE A 401 32.50 18.39 21.55
CA PHE A 401 33.27 19.02 22.60
C PHE A 401 33.23 18.19 23.88
N VAL A 402 34.42 17.81 24.35
CA VAL A 402 34.64 16.98 25.55
C VAL A 402 35.48 17.76 26.57
N GLY A 403 35.27 17.52 27.86
CA GLY A 403 36.05 18.13 28.94
C GLY A 403 35.25 19.20 29.70
N ASP A 404 35.83 20.39 29.88
CA ASP A 404 35.19 21.48 30.65
C ASP A 404 33.85 21.91 30.03
N VAL A 405 32.76 21.73 30.77
CA VAL A 405 31.38 21.96 30.30
C VAL A 405 31.16 23.42 29.89
N ARG A 406 31.70 24.40 30.64
CA ARG A 406 31.55 25.82 30.29
C ARG A 406 32.22 26.14 28.96
N LYS A 407 33.42 25.61 28.73
CA LYS A 407 34.13 25.77 27.47
C LYS A 407 33.42 25.07 26.32
N ALA A 408 32.89 23.86 26.54
CA ALA A 408 32.12 23.12 25.55
C ALA A 408 30.85 23.88 25.12
N VAL A 409 30.08 24.41 26.08
CA VAL A 409 28.90 25.25 25.82
C VAL A 409 29.28 26.48 25.00
N LYS A 410 30.32 27.22 25.39
CA LYS A 410 30.78 28.41 24.65
C LYS A 410 31.17 28.08 23.22
N ASN A 411 31.85 26.96 23.00
CA ASN A 411 32.25 26.54 21.66
C ASN A 411 31.04 26.19 20.80
N VAL A 412 30.05 25.45 21.32
CA VAL A 412 28.82 25.13 20.58
C VAL A 412 28.02 26.38 20.25
N VAL A 413 27.86 27.30 21.20
CA VAL A 413 27.17 28.58 20.97
C VAL A 413 27.89 29.40 19.90
N ALA A 414 29.22 29.55 20.00
CA ALA A 414 30.01 30.26 19.00
C ALA A 414 29.93 29.62 17.61
N ALA A 415 29.95 28.29 17.52
CA ALA A 415 29.87 27.57 16.26
C ALA A 415 28.48 27.70 15.61
N LEU A 416 27.40 27.64 16.39
CA LEU A 416 26.05 27.88 15.91
C LEU A 416 25.87 29.30 15.38
N LEU A 417 26.43 30.30 16.07
CA LEU A 417 26.43 31.70 15.61
C LEU A 417 27.24 31.88 14.32
N ALA A 418 28.40 31.22 14.21
CA ALA A 418 29.22 31.23 13.00
C ALA A 418 28.49 30.59 11.80
N ASP A 419 27.62 29.60 12.06
CA ASP A 419 26.73 28.98 11.08
C ASP A 419 25.47 29.82 10.77
N GLY A 420 25.37 31.03 11.32
CA GLY A 420 24.27 31.96 11.09
C GLY A 420 22.99 31.65 11.88
N ILE A 421 23.05 30.75 12.86
CA ILE A 421 21.91 30.39 13.70
C ILE A 421 21.71 31.44 14.79
N LYS A 422 20.61 32.20 14.71
CA LYS A 422 20.19 33.10 15.79
C LYS A 422 19.57 32.30 16.94
N LEU A 423 20.31 32.03 18.00
CA LEU A 423 19.84 31.12 19.06
C LEU A 423 18.60 31.63 19.81
N LYS A 424 18.57 32.92 20.16
CA LYS A 424 17.44 33.55 20.84
C LYS A 424 16.33 33.90 19.83
N LYS A 425 15.10 33.43 20.09
CA LYS A 425 13.90 33.74 19.29
C LYS A 425 12.70 33.93 20.20
N ASP A 426 11.64 34.52 19.65
CA ASP A 426 10.36 34.65 20.36
C ASP A 426 9.81 33.27 20.75
N PRO A 427 9.26 33.11 21.96
CA PRO A 427 8.67 31.85 22.40
C PRO A 427 7.54 31.42 21.47
N VAL A 428 7.50 30.12 21.18
CA VAL A 428 6.42 29.47 20.43
C VAL A 428 5.57 28.62 21.37
N ASP A 429 4.44 28.14 20.88
CA ASP A 429 3.70 27.08 21.56
C ASP A 429 4.57 25.83 21.67
N LEU A 430 4.85 25.40 22.91
CA LEU A 430 5.68 24.23 23.17
C LEU A 430 5.01 22.93 22.72
N GLU A 431 3.68 22.94 22.61
CA GLU A 431 2.86 21.83 22.11
C GLU A 431 2.44 22.03 20.65
N GLY A 432 3.11 22.94 19.94
CA GLY A 432 2.90 23.16 18.52
C GLY A 432 3.30 21.95 17.66
N PRO A 433 2.85 21.90 16.39
CA PRO A 433 3.14 20.79 15.49
C PRO A 433 4.63 20.66 15.15
N VAL A 434 5.23 19.50 15.43
CA VAL A 434 6.65 19.19 15.18
C VAL A 434 7.02 19.23 13.70
N ASP A 435 6.12 18.82 12.82
CA ASP A 435 6.34 18.68 11.37
C ASP A 435 6.36 20.02 10.62
N SER A 436 5.77 21.08 11.18
CA SER A 436 5.76 22.42 10.56
C SER A 436 6.56 23.48 11.34
N CYS A 437 7.26 23.09 12.40
CA CYS A 437 8.06 24.01 13.21
C CYS A 437 9.50 24.17 12.69
N GLU A 438 10.12 25.30 13.02
CA GLU A 438 11.51 25.57 12.64
C GLU A 438 12.53 24.99 13.61
N ARG A 439 12.13 24.72 14.85
CA ARG A 439 13.07 24.35 15.91
C ARG A 439 12.44 23.39 16.89
N VAL A 440 13.22 22.39 17.29
CA VAL A 440 12.81 21.39 18.26
C VAL A 440 13.85 21.26 19.35
N VAL A 441 13.39 21.19 20.60
CA VAL A 441 14.18 20.64 21.71
C VAL A 441 13.57 19.31 22.10
N ALA A 442 14.29 18.22 21.83
CA ALA A 442 13.81 16.88 22.01
C ALA A 442 14.56 16.12 23.10
N VAL A 443 13.82 15.30 23.85
CA VAL A 443 14.35 14.55 25.00
C VAL A 443 14.29 13.04 24.80
N GLY A 444 15.30 12.36 25.36
CA GLY A 444 15.38 10.90 25.40
C GLY A 444 15.14 10.33 26.78
N MET A 445 15.30 9.01 26.89
CA MET A 445 15.20 8.31 28.17
C MET A 445 16.30 8.72 29.16
N GLY A 446 17.41 9.29 28.67
CA GLY A 446 18.49 9.81 29.51
C GLY A 446 18.10 11.04 30.34
N LEU A 447 16.93 11.65 30.11
CA LEU A 447 16.42 12.75 30.93
C LEU A 447 16.07 12.32 32.37
N GLY A 448 15.70 11.05 32.58
CA GLY A 448 15.41 10.51 33.91
C GLY A 448 14.05 10.97 34.48
N ASP A 449 14.04 11.83 35.48
CA ASP A 449 12.80 12.24 36.14
C ASP A 449 12.04 13.32 35.35
N LYS A 450 10.70 13.26 35.37
CA LYS A 450 9.85 14.20 34.62
C LYS A 450 10.05 15.67 35.03
N GLN A 451 10.51 15.93 36.26
CA GLN A 451 10.83 17.27 36.75
C GLN A 451 11.96 17.93 35.94
N ASN A 452 12.89 17.15 35.37
CA ASN A 452 13.98 17.65 34.55
C ASN A 452 13.50 18.28 33.23
N LEU A 453 12.25 18.02 32.83
CA LEU A 453 11.63 18.62 31.66
C LEU A 453 11.48 20.15 31.80
N GLU A 454 11.44 20.70 33.01
CA GLU A 454 11.31 22.15 33.20
C GLU A 454 12.52 22.93 32.65
N MET A 455 13.74 22.41 32.80
CA MET A 455 14.95 22.99 32.20
C MET A 455 14.93 22.91 30.67
N VAL A 456 14.38 21.81 30.13
CA VAL A 456 14.20 21.62 28.69
C VAL A 456 13.19 22.61 28.12
N LYS A 457 12.07 22.83 28.83
CA LYS A 457 11.05 23.84 28.48
C LYS A 457 11.63 25.24 28.50
N GLU A 458 12.52 25.55 29.44
CA GLU A 458 13.19 26.85 29.49
C GLU A 458 14.08 27.08 28.26
N LEU A 459 14.90 26.09 27.89
CA LEU A 459 15.68 26.15 26.65
C LEU A 459 14.78 26.28 25.42
N ALA A 460 13.69 25.50 25.36
CA ALA A 460 12.75 25.54 24.25
C ALA A 460 12.09 26.92 24.08
N LYS A 461 11.62 27.54 25.18
CA LYS A 461 11.08 28.90 25.17
C LYS A 461 12.11 29.93 24.72
N LEU A 462 13.34 29.85 25.23
CA LEU A 462 14.41 30.79 24.91
C LEU A 462 14.83 30.72 23.43
N THR A 463 14.76 29.52 22.84
CA THR A 463 15.19 29.26 21.48
C THR A 463 14.06 29.32 20.44
N GLY A 464 12.82 29.56 20.88
CA GLY A 464 11.63 29.52 20.02
C GLY A 464 11.39 28.13 19.43
N SER A 465 11.52 27.08 20.26
CA SER A 465 11.43 25.68 19.85
C SER A 465 10.18 24.98 20.41
N VAL A 466 9.65 24.05 19.63
CA VAL A 466 8.64 23.07 20.05
C VAL A 466 9.31 21.94 20.85
N LEU A 467 8.57 21.31 21.76
CA LEU A 467 9.05 20.12 22.47
C LEU A 467 8.90 18.86 21.62
N GLY A 468 9.95 18.05 21.59
CA GLY A 468 9.91 16.72 20.98
C GLY A 468 10.38 15.64 21.95
N ALA A 469 10.26 14.39 21.54
CA ALA A 469 10.88 13.29 22.27
C ALA A 469 11.25 12.11 21.37
N SER A 470 12.10 11.22 21.89
CA SER A 470 12.19 9.87 21.37
C SER A 470 10.91 9.08 21.68
N ARG A 471 10.59 8.06 20.87
CA ARG A 471 9.39 7.23 21.07
C ARG A 471 9.26 6.66 22.49
N PRO A 472 10.31 6.06 23.11
CA PRO A 472 10.19 5.59 24.49
C PRO A 472 9.92 6.72 25.50
N ALA A 473 10.51 7.91 25.27
CA ALA A 473 10.31 9.06 26.16
C ALA A 473 8.87 9.63 26.08
N ALA A 474 8.22 9.58 24.92
CA ALA A 474 6.80 9.92 24.79
C ALA A 474 5.88 8.81 25.34
N GLN A 475 6.05 7.58 24.86
CA GLN A 475 5.07 6.51 25.11
C GLN A 475 5.20 5.86 26.49
N VAL A 476 6.41 5.81 27.07
CA VAL A 476 6.66 5.15 28.37
C VAL A 476 6.73 6.17 29.49
N ARG A 477 7.37 7.32 29.25
CA ARG A 477 7.58 8.35 30.28
C ARG A 477 6.58 9.50 30.20
N HIS A 478 5.82 9.61 29.10
CA HIS A 478 4.82 10.66 28.89
C HIS A 478 5.39 12.06 29.15
N TYR A 479 6.62 12.33 28.67
CA TYR A 479 7.22 13.65 28.76
C TYR A 479 6.54 14.64 27.80
N VAL A 480 6.14 14.16 26.64
CA VAL A 480 5.34 14.87 25.63
C VAL A 480 4.21 13.97 25.16
N SER A 481 3.25 14.52 24.43
CA SER A 481 2.16 13.78 23.78
C SER A 481 2.68 12.83 22.69
N ASP A 482 1.88 11.81 22.35
CA ASP A 482 2.25 10.77 21.38
C ASP A 482 2.39 11.30 19.95
N ASP A 483 1.87 12.47 19.65
CA ASP A 483 2.04 13.17 18.37
C ASP A 483 3.35 13.97 18.29
N HIS A 484 4.16 14.04 19.35
CA HIS A 484 5.42 14.78 19.41
C HIS A 484 6.68 13.90 19.47
N TYR A 485 6.55 12.58 19.36
CA TYR A 485 7.74 11.75 19.20
C TYR A 485 8.23 11.74 17.75
N ILE A 486 9.55 11.73 17.61
CA ILE A 486 10.24 11.86 16.33
C ILE A 486 10.87 10.52 15.97
N GLY A 487 10.73 10.10 14.70
CA GLY A 487 11.34 8.86 14.22
C GLY A 487 10.69 8.26 12.97
N VAL A 488 10.95 6.98 12.71
CA VAL A 488 10.38 6.23 11.57
C VAL A 488 8.86 6.16 11.65
N SER A 489 8.32 5.81 12.83
CA SER A 489 6.88 5.68 13.05
C SER A 489 6.21 6.95 13.56
N GLY A 490 6.99 8.02 13.77
CA GLY A 490 6.54 9.28 14.39
C GLY A 490 6.65 10.46 13.44
N LYS A 491 6.72 11.66 14.00
CA LYS A 491 6.91 12.89 13.22
C LYS A 491 8.29 12.95 12.58
N LYS A 492 8.35 13.63 11.44
CA LYS A 492 9.59 14.02 10.75
C LYS A 492 9.87 15.48 11.05
N PHE A 493 11.12 15.82 11.31
CA PHE A 493 11.56 17.20 11.52
C PHE A 493 12.55 17.60 10.43
N ALA A 494 12.26 18.71 9.76
CA ALA A 494 13.05 19.26 8.66
C ALA A 494 13.43 20.75 8.87
N GLY A 495 13.30 21.24 10.11
CA GLY A 495 13.51 22.66 10.43
C GLY A 495 14.98 23.06 10.59
N GLU A 496 15.17 24.33 10.97
CA GLU A 496 16.45 25.01 11.14
C GLU A 496 17.35 24.38 12.22
N LEU A 497 16.81 24.05 13.40
CA LEU A 497 17.62 23.65 14.56
C LEU A 497 16.95 22.57 15.41
N TYR A 498 17.69 21.50 15.69
CA TYR A 498 17.27 20.39 16.54
C TYR A 498 18.25 20.23 17.71
N PHE A 499 17.75 20.28 18.95
CA PHE A 499 18.49 19.84 20.13
C PHE A 499 18.05 18.43 20.55
N GLY A 500 18.99 17.50 20.69
CA GLY A 500 18.76 16.16 21.23
C GLY A 500 19.41 16.00 22.59
N ILE A 501 18.60 15.91 23.64
CA ILE A 501 19.07 15.84 25.04
C ILE A 501 18.82 14.43 25.60
N GLY A 502 19.89 13.73 25.96
CA GLY A 502 19.80 12.39 26.57
C GLY A 502 19.18 11.32 25.66
N ILE A 503 19.30 11.49 24.34
CA ILE A 503 18.83 10.54 23.31
C ILE A 503 20.02 9.68 22.87
N SER A 504 19.85 8.35 22.81
CA SER A 504 20.92 7.41 22.46
C SER A 504 21.35 7.46 20.98
N GLY A 505 20.46 7.90 20.09
CA GLY A 505 20.69 7.94 18.65
C GLY A 505 20.34 6.62 17.95
N ALA A 506 19.34 5.89 18.42
CA ALA A 506 18.80 4.73 17.72
C ALA A 506 18.40 5.10 16.28
N LEU A 507 18.68 4.22 15.31
CA LEU A 507 18.43 4.47 13.88
C LEU A 507 16.98 4.89 13.59
N GLN A 508 16.02 4.36 14.35
CA GLN A 508 14.62 4.72 14.19
C GLN A 508 14.35 6.19 14.54
N HIS A 509 15.06 6.75 15.51
CA HIS A 509 14.98 8.17 15.87
C HIS A 509 15.70 9.04 14.84
N LEU A 510 16.91 8.62 14.43
CA LEU A 510 17.74 9.36 13.48
C LEU A 510 17.05 9.58 12.13
N LYS A 511 16.34 8.56 11.61
CA LYS A 511 15.49 8.67 10.42
C LYS A 511 14.37 9.72 10.53
N GLY A 512 14.06 10.21 11.73
CA GLY A 512 13.09 11.27 11.96
C GLY A 512 13.65 12.68 11.75
N ILE A 513 14.99 12.83 11.76
CA ILE A 513 15.68 14.14 11.73
C ILE A 513 16.69 14.24 10.60
N GLU A 514 16.66 13.33 9.62
CA GLU A 514 17.59 13.33 8.48
C GLU A 514 17.57 14.67 7.74
N ALA A 515 16.40 15.29 7.63
CA ALA A 515 16.19 16.58 6.98
C ALA A 515 16.46 17.81 7.88
N ALA A 516 16.82 17.63 9.16
CA ALA A 516 17.12 18.75 10.05
C ALA A 516 18.35 19.52 9.57
N ARG A 517 18.31 20.85 9.52
CA ARG A 517 19.43 21.65 9.02
C ARG A 517 20.62 21.64 9.98
N LYS A 518 20.38 21.85 11.28
CA LYS A 518 21.41 21.76 12.33
C LYS A 518 20.96 20.85 13.46
N VAL A 519 21.82 19.93 13.85
CA VAL A 519 21.59 18.97 14.95
C VAL A 519 22.63 19.18 16.04
N VAL A 520 22.16 19.54 17.23
CA VAL A 520 22.97 19.69 18.45
C VAL A 520 22.64 18.56 19.41
N VAL A 521 23.65 17.85 19.91
CA VAL A 521 23.47 16.71 20.83
C VAL A 521 24.10 17.02 22.18
N ILE A 522 23.36 16.74 23.26
CA ILE A 522 23.87 16.76 24.63
C ILE A 522 23.64 15.36 25.22
N ASN A 523 24.73 14.67 25.50
CA ASN A 523 24.68 13.31 26.05
C ASN A 523 25.88 13.06 26.97
N ASN A 524 25.68 12.37 28.09
CA ASN A 524 26.76 12.03 29.01
C ASN A 524 27.54 10.76 28.58
N ASP A 525 26.96 9.96 27.68
CA ASP A 525 27.64 8.82 27.05
C ASP A 525 28.40 9.27 25.80
N GLU A 526 29.72 9.42 25.91
CA GLU A 526 30.62 9.72 24.79
C GLU A 526 30.49 8.72 23.62
N GLY A 527 30.08 7.48 23.91
CA GLY A 527 29.86 6.43 22.93
C GLY A 527 28.52 6.49 22.20
N ALA A 528 27.63 7.43 22.54
CA ALA A 528 26.29 7.51 21.98
C ALA A 528 26.32 7.65 20.44
N GLN A 529 25.56 6.80 19.74
CA GLN A 529 25.48 6.79 18.28
C GLN A 529 25.00 8.15 17.73
N PHE A 530 24.30 8.93 18.54
CA PHE A 530 23.80 10.25 18.14
C PHE A 530 24.93 11.22 17.76
N PHE A 531 26.10 11.17 18.42
CA PHE A 531 27.23 12.04 18.06
C PHE A 531 27.73 11.84 16.62
N LYS A 532 27.53 10.66 16.03
CA LYS A 532 27.89 10.39 14.63
C LYS A 532 26.96 11.08 13.62
N ASN A 533 25.84 11.63 14.10
CA ASN A 533 24.76 12.20 13.30
C ASN A 533 24.42 13.64 13.72
N CYS A 534 25.31 14.31 14.45
CA CYS A 534 25.16 15.71 14.86
C CYS A 534 26.10 16.64 14.09
N ASP A 535 25.73 17.90 14.01
CA ASP A 535 26.65 18.98 13.63
C ASP A 535 27.56 19.31 14.82
N TYR A 536 26.95 19.49 16.00
CA TYR A 536 27.64 19.87 17.23
C TYR A 536 27.24 18.98 18.39
N GLY A 537 28.20 18.55 19.21
CA GLY A 537 27.96 17.69 20.36
C GLY A 537 28.61 18.22 21.65
N ILE A 538 27.96 18.02 22.79
CA ILE A 538 28.54 18.22 24.12
C ILE A 538 28.47 16.87 24.85
N VAL A 539 29.64 16.36 25.23
CA VAL A 539 29.72 15.21 26.15
C VAL A 539 29.66 15.73 27.58
N GLY A 540 28.53 15.49 28.26
CA GLY A 540 28.31 15.96 29.62
C GLY A 540 26.91 15.68 30.13
N ASP A 541 26.73 15.75 31.45
CA ASP A 541 25.42 15.61 32.07
C ASP A 541 24.54 16.83 31.72
N PHE A 542 23.33 16.58 31.23
CA PHE A 542 22.42 17.65 30.83
C PHE A 542 22.07 18.58 32.00
N THR A 543 22.09 18.10 33.25
CA THR A 543 21.84 18.90 34.45
C THR A 543 22.92 19.94 34.71
N GLU A 544 24.14 19.72 34.21
CA GLU A 544 25.24 20.68 34.25
C GLU A 544 25.28 21.54 32.97
N VAL A 545 25.03 20.92 31.82
CA VAL A 545 25.14 21.57 30.50
C VAL A 545 24.01 22.59 30.28
N LEU A 546 22.75 22.23 30.56
CA LEU A 546 21.59 23.06 30.21
C LEU A 546 21.56 24.41 30.94
N PRO A 547 21.82 24.51 32.26
CA PRO A 547 21.82 25.80 32.94
C PRO A 547 22.84 26.78 32.34
N ILE A 548 24.03 26.27 32.02
CA ILE A 548 25.12 27.07 31.43
C ILE A 548 24.78 27.47 30.00
N LEU A 549 24.19 26.57 29.22
CA LEU A 549 23.73 26.87 27.85
C LEU A 549 22.62 27.93 27.85
N ILE A 550 21.65 27.82 28.76
CA ILE A 550 20.57 28.78 28.92
C ILE A 550 21.12 30.16 29.31
N GLU A 551 22.06 30.21 30.25
CA GLU A 551 22.73 31.45 30.67
C GLU A 551 23.49 32.09 29.50
N GLU A 552 24.29 31.31 28.76
CA GLU A 552 25.06 31.79 27.62
C GLU A 552 24.13 32.33 26.52
N ILE A 553 23.01 31.66 26.21
CA ILE A 553 22.03 32.13 25.21
C ILE A 553 21.28 33.38 25.70
N LYS A 554 21.00 33.52 27.00
CA LYS A 554 20.36 34.73 27.55
C LYS A 554 21.24 35.98 27.36
N ASN A 555 22.56 35.79 27.42
CA ASN A 555 23.57 36.82 27.25
C ASN A 555 23.84 37.21 25.79
N LEU A 556 23.23 36.51 24.81
CA LEU A 556 23.14 36.92 23.40
C LEU A 556 22.02 37.95 23.21
#